data_AF-A0A382CBB9-F1
#
_entry.id   AF-A0A382CBB9-F1
#
_cell.length_a   1.000
_cell.length_b   1.000
_cell.length_c   1.000
_cell.angle_alpha   90.00
_cell.angle_beta   90.00
_cell.angle_gamma   90.00
#
_symmetry.space_group_name_H-M   'P 1'
#
loop_
_entity.id
_entity.type
_entity.pdbx_description
1 polymer ?
#
loop_
_entity_poly.entity_id
_entity_poly.type
_entity_poly.pdbx_seq_one_letter_code
_entity_poly.pdbx_strand_id
1 'polypeptide(L)' 'MSLLADKVAVVTGAGRGIGRAVALAYAKMGADVACVSRTEENSARVAAEVEALGHRSWAGAVDVSDTAAVNAAAVKILDD' A
#
# COMPACT_ATOMS: atom_id res chain seq x y z
N MET A 1 -19.05 -3.91 -11.77
CA MET A 1 -18.27 -2.67 -11.57
C MET A 1 -17.36 -2.88 -10.37
N SER A 2 -16.08 -2.56 -10.50
CA SER A 2 -15.14 -2.58 -9.36
C SER A 2 -15.30 -1.32 -8.54
N LEU A 3 -15.45 -1.43 -7.22
CA LEU A 3 -15.76 -0.29 -6.34
C LEU A 3 -14.64 0.76 -6.32
N LEU A 4 -13.39 0.34 -6.51
CA LEU A 4 -12.19 1.18 -6.42
C LEU A 4 -11.38 1.19 -7.73
N ALA A 5 -12.03 0.92 -8.87
CA ALA A 5 -11.36 1.02 -10.17
C ALA A 5 -10.72 2.40 -10.36
N ASP A 6 -9.52 2.43 -10.94
CA ASP A 6 -8.74 3.64 -11.22
C ASP A 6 -8.43 4.50 -9.98
N LYS A 7 -8.41 3.87 -8.79
CA LYS A 7 -7.99 4.51 -7.53
C LYS A 7 -6.68 3.93 -7.04
N VAL A 8 -5.90 4.80 -6.39
CA VAL A 8 -4.72 4.42 -5.60
C VAL A 8 -5.12 4.47 -4.13
N ALA A 9 -4.94 3.36 -3.42
CA ALA A 9 -5.19 3.28 -1.99
C ALA A 9 -3.87 3.20 -1.21
N VAL A 10 -3.68 4.10 -0.24
CA VAL A 10 -2.53 4.06 0.67
C VAL A 10 -2.94 3.37 1.96
N VAL A 11 -2.27 2.27 2.30
CA VAL A 11 -2.59 1.47 3.48
C VAL A 11 -1.42 1.48 4.45
N THR A 12 -1.60 2.15 5.60
CA THR A 12 -0.63 2.12 6.70
C THR A 12 -0.80 0.86 7.55
N GLY A 13 0.31 0.31 8.06
CA GLY A 13 0.28 -0.98 8.75
C GLY A 13 -0.02 -2.15 7.81
N ALA A 14 0.18 -1.98 6.49
CA ALA A 14 -0.14 -2.98 5.47
C ALA A 14 0.60 -4.31 5.66
N GLY A 15 1.73 -4.31 6.36
CA GLY A 15 2.62 -5.48 6.44
C GLY A 15 2.00 -6.76 7.01
N ARG A 16 0.96 -6.69 7.86
CA ARG A 16 0.33 -7.87 8.47
C ARG A 16 -1.08 -7.60 8.98
N GLY A 17 -1.78 -8.66 9.41
CA GLY A 17 -3.07 -8.57 10.10
C GLY A 17 -4.12 -7.82 9.28
N ILE A 18 -4.81 -6.87 9.93
CA ILE A 18 -5.90 -6.10 9.32
C ILE A 18 -5.38 -5.27 8.14
N GLY A 19 -4.24 -4.60 8.28
CA GLY A 19 -3.68 -3.77 7.20
C GLY A 19 -3.43 -4.57 5.93
N ARG A 20 -2.84 -5.78 6.06
CA ARG A 20 -2.66 -6.69 4.92
C ARG A 20 -4.01 -7.11 4.32
N ALA A 21 -4.97 -7.49 5.16
CA ALA A 21 -6.30 -7.89 4.68
C ALA A 21 -7.00 -6.77 3.91
N VAL A 22 -6.88 -5.52 4.38
CA VAL A 22 -7.42 -4.33 3.71
C VAL A 22 -6.71 -4.07 2.38
N ALA A 23 -5.38 -4.11 2.34
CA ALA A 23 -4.62 -3.93 1.10
C ALA A 23 -5.06 -4.92 0.01
N LEU A 24 -5.15 -6.21 0.35
CA LEU A 24 -5.60 -7.24 -0.60
C LEU A 24 -7.08 -7.11 -0.97
N ALA A 25 -7.92 -6.67 -0.03
CA ALA A 25 -9.33 -6.41 -0.33
C ALA A 25 -9.50 -5.24 -1.30
N TYR A 26 -8.73 -4.16 -1.13
CA TYR A 26 -8.75 -3.02 -2.03
C TYR A 26 -8.25 -3.36 -3.42
N ALA A 27 -7.17 -4.14 -3.52
CA ALA A 27 -6.71 -4.69 -4.79
C ALA A 27 -7.82 -5.50 -5.48
N LYS A 28 -8.47 -6.45 -4.77
CA LYS A 28 -9.63 -7.19 -5.32
C LYS A 28 -10.81 -6.31 -5.73
N MET A 29 -10.92 -5.12 -5.16
CA MET A 29 -11.93 -4.11 -5.52
C MET A 29 -11.49 -3.18 -6.66
N GLY A 30 -10.33 -3.43 -7.28
CA GLY A 30 -9.83 -2.74 -8.47
C GLY A 30 -8.79 -1.64 -8.22
N ALA A 31 -8.33 -1.46 -6.98
CA ALA A 31 -7.37 -0.41 -6.65
C ALA A 31 -5.93 -0.83 -6.90
N ASP A 32 -5.09 0.12 -7.31
CA ASP A 32 -3.65 0.04 -7.07
C ASP A 32 -3.37 0.35 -5.59
N VAL A 33 -2.35 -0.27 -4.99
CA VAL A 33 -2.16 -0.19 -3.53
C VAL A 33 -0.74 0.15 -3.12
N ALA A 34 -0.58 1.26 -2.39
CA ALA A 34 0.65 1.60 -1.71
C ALA A 34 0.67 0.98 -0.29
N CYS A 35 1.53 -0.01 -0.11
CA CYS A 35 1.73 -0.76 1.12
C CYS A 35 2.77 -0.06 2.00
N VAL A 36 2.31 0.52 3.11
CA VAL A 36 3.16 1.25 4.06
C VAL A 36 3.19 0.50 5.39
N SER A 37 4.39 0.25 5.91
CA SER A 37 4.59 -0.31 7.25
C SER A 37 5.93 0.13 7.82
N ARG A 38 6.25 -0.22 9.07
CA ARG A 38 7.55 0.16 9.67
C ARG A 38 8.74 -0.62 9.10
N THR A 39 8.51 -1.69 8.35
CA THR A 39 9.55 -2.60 7.88
C THR A 39 9.36 -2.86 6.40
N GLU A 40 10.39 -2.62 5.62
CA GLU A 40 10.35 -2.74 4.16
C GLU A 40 9.95 -4.15 3.71
N GLU A 41 10.53 -5.18 4.33
CA GLU A 41 10.22 -6.59 4.01
C GLU A 41 8.72 -6.91 4.10
N ASN A 42 8.05 -6.45 5.16
CA ASN A 42 6.62 -6.71 5.29
C ASN A 42 5.79 -5.92 4.28
N SER A 43 6.18 -4.69 3.95
CA SER A 43 5.53 -3.90 2.90
C SER A 43 5.71 -4.55 1.53
N ALA A 44 6.94 -4.96 1.19
CA ALA A 44 7.30 -5.60 -0.07
C ALA A 44 6.58 -6.94 -0.28
N ARG A 45 6.45 -7.75 0.79
CA ARG A 45 5.67 -8.99 0.71
C ARG A 45 4.22 -8.73 0.29
N VAL A 46 3.56 -7.77 0.91
CA VAL A 46 2.14 -7.49 0.62
C VAL A 46 1.97 -6.80 -0.73
N ALA A 47 2.92 -5.96 -1.13
CA ALA A 47 3.00 -5.39 -2.47
C ALA A 47 3.05 -6.48 -3.55
N ALA A 48 3.91 -7.49 -3.41
CA ALA A 48 3.96 -8.63 -4.33
C ALA A 48 2.65 -9.42 -4.38
N GLU A 49 1.94 -9.53 -3.26
CA GLU A 49 0.61 -10.16 -3.24
C GLU A 49 -0.46 -9.32 -3.96
N VAL A 50 -0.37 -7.98 -3.90
CA VAL A 50 -1.23 -7.08 -4.68
C VAL A 50 -0.94 -7.21 -6.17
N GLU A 51 0.33 -7.29 -6.56
CA GLU A 51 0.75 -7.50 -7.95
C GLU A 51 0.26 -8.85 -8.50
N ALA A 52 0.29 -9.90 -7.67
CA ALA A 52 -0.28 -11.20 -8.03
C ALA A 52 -1.80 -11.16 -8.27
N LEU A 53 -2.50 -10.13 -7.78
CA LEU A 53 -3.92 -9.87 -8.07
C LEU A 53 -4.13 -9.05 -9.35
N GLY A 54 -3.05 -8.65 -10.05
CA GLY A 54 -3.10 -7.92 -11.31
C GLY A 54 -3.16 -6.39 -11.17
N HIS A 55 -2.85 -5.85 -9.99
CA HIS A 55 -2.86 -4.41 -9.71
C HIS A 55 -1.45 -3.88 -9.47
N ARG A 56 -1.22 -2.58 -9.68
CA ARG A 56 0.07 -1.97 -9.35
C ARG A 56 0.21 -1.85 -7.85
N SER A 57 1.45 -1.91 -7.39
CA SER A 57 1.76 -1.77 -5.98
C SER A 57 2.96 -0.86 -5.75
N TRP A 58 3.00 -0.25 -4.58
CA TRP A 58 4.16 0.48 -4.08
C TRP A 58 4.46 -0.02 -2.68
N ALA A 59 5.73 -0.13 -2.30
CA ALA A 59 6.13 -0.59 -0.97
C ALA A 59 7.06 0.42 -0.30
N GLY A 60 6.78 0.76 0.95
CA GLY A 60 7.64 1.65 1.72
C GLY A 60 7.71 1.32 3.20
N ALA A 61 8.90 1.53 3.77
CA ALA A 61 9.14 1.58 5.20
C ALA A 61 8.93 3.01 5.70
N VAL A 62 7.89 3.24 6.50
CA VAL A 62 7.57 4.55 7.07
C VAL A 62 7.10 4.35 8.51
N ASP A 63 7.70 5.11 9.43
CA ASP A 63 7.15 5.30 10.76
C ASP A 63 6.12 6.43 10.70
N VAL A 64 4.84 6.07 10.89
CA VAL A 64 3.74 7.03 10.82
C VAL A 64 3.72 8.03 11.98
N SER A 65 4.52 7.81 13.03
CA SER A 65 4.71 8.79 14.10
C SER A 65 5.62 9.95 13.69
N ASP A 66 6.43 9.78 12.63
CA ASP A 66 7.26 10.81 12.05
C ASP A 66 6.49 11.53 10.91
N THR A 67 6.03 12.74 11.19
CA THR A 67 5.27 13.55 10.23
C THR A 67 6.09 13.90 8.99
N ALA A 68 7.41 14.11 9.12
CA ALA A 68 8.27 14.40 7.98
C ALA A 68 8.42 13.18 7.08
N ALA A 69 8.59 12.00 7.67
CA ALA A 69 8.63 10.74 6.93
C ALA A 69 7.32 10.45 6.19
N VAL A 70 6.17 10.69 6.82
CA VAL A 70 4.85 10.54 6.19
C VAL A 70 4.70 11.47 4.99
N ASN A 71 5.07 12.75 5.14
CA ASN A 71 5.01 13.71 4.03
C ASN A 71 5.93 13.31 2.87
N ALA A 72 7.16 12.88 3.17
CA ALA A 72 8.10 12.41 2.14
C ALA A 72 7.58 11.16 1.41
N ALA A 73 6.93 10.24 2.11
CA ALA A 73 6.32 9.06 1.50
C ALA A 73 5.13 9.42 0.61
N ALA A 74 4.29 10.38 1.03
CA ALA A 74 3.14 10.83 0.23
C ALA A 74 3.58 11.44 -1.11
N VAL A 75 4.67 12.23 -1.11
CA VAL A 75 5.24 12.79 -2.35
C VAL A 75 5.74 11.68 -3.26
N LYS A 76 6.52 10.72 -2.74
CA LYS A 76 7.02 9.59 -3.54
C LYS A 76 5.90 8.75 -4.17
N ILE A 77 4.85 8.46 -3.41
CA ILE A 77 3.69 7.70 -3.92
C ILE A 77 2.97 8.43 -5.06
N LEU A 78 3.02 9.77 -5.10
CA LEU A 78 2.40 10.56 -6.17
C LEU A 78 3.29 10.64 -7.42
N ASP A 79 4.60 10.56 -7.25
CA ASP A 79 5.57 10.66 -8.34
C ASP A 79 5.80 9.32 -9.08
N ASP A 80 5.64 8.20 -8.38
CA ASP A 80 5.81 6.82 -8.90
C ASP A 80 4.52 6.25 -9.55
#